data_AF-A0A0C3KYV3-F1
#
_entry.id   AF-A0A0C3KYV3-F1
#
_cell.length_a   1.000
_cell.length_b   1.000
_cell.length_c   1.000
_cell.angle_alpha   90.00
_cell.angle_beta   90.00
_cell.angle_gamma   90.00
#
_symmetry.space_group_name_H-M   'P 1'
#
loop_
_entity.id
_entity.type
_entity.pdbx_description
1 polymer ?
#
loop_
_entity_poly.entity_id
_entity_poly.type
_entity_poly.pdbx_seq_one_letter_code
_entity_poly.pdbx_strand_id
1 'polypeptide(L)'
;MTVDPTKDQVVDDAADKVDDVEDEGEDVPKDGNEASKPKKKRKRKTKAQAIAEGRVKEEVKPEPATQSEPPRVGLTKIFTDGVFPEGEICEYLNDNSYRTTSAEKKEIERLANENPDETYQNIRRAAEVHRQVRQYAQKTIRPGMTMIEIANLIEDGTRALVEEDTSGKLQSGIGFPTGLSLNSCAAHYTPNSNDTVVLKENDIMKVDIGVHVKGKICDSAFTVHWDRNYDPLIKAVKEATNTGVREAGIDVRVGDIGAAIQEVMESYEVTVPHTDGRVGSTTYPVKAIGNLTGHNIAPYRIHGGKSVPIVKSHDQDKMEEGEYFAIETFGSTGRGRVVESGEVSHYALNPGIKNPPLRLETAKTLLKTIQKNFGTLPWCRRYLERTGTSRYLLALNSLVNQEIVQDYPPLYDAPGSMTAQFEHTFLLRPTCKEIVSRGDDY
;
A
#
# COMPACT_ATOMS: atom_id res chain seq x y z
N MET A 1 21.12 53.14 42.74
CA MET A 1 22.55 52.80 42.86
C MET A 1 22.92 52.14 41.54
N THR A 2 23.34 52.90 40.53
CA THR A 2 24.66 53.53 40.24
C THR A 2 25.17 52.84 38.98
N VAL A 3 24.86 53.42 37.82
CA VAL A 3 25.75 54.15 36.88
C VAL A 3 26.46 53.22 35.88
N ASP A 4 25.92 53.26 34.66
CA ASP A 4 26.47 53.28 33.28
C ASP A 4 27.94 53.79 33.12
N PRO A 5 28.54 54.01 31.92
CA PRO A 5 28.42 53.44 30.55
C PRO A 5 29.80 53.21 29.85
N THR A 6 29.75 52.96 28.52
CA THR A 6 30.70 53.37 27.45
C THR A 6 31.94 52.47 27.19
N LYS A 7 32.45 52.25 25.97
CA LYS A 7 32.41 53.05 24.73
C LYS A 7 32.93 52.24 23.52
N ASP A 8 32.40 52.63 22.37
CA ASP A 8 32.84 52.65 20.97
C ASP A 8 34.31 52.39 20.56
N GLN A 9 34.49 51.83 19.35
CA GLN A 9 35.28 52.33 18.17
C GLN A 9 35.51 51.14 17.19
N VAL A 10 34.96 51.07 15.95
CA VAL A 10 35.34 51.74 14.66
C VAL A 10 36.86 51.74 14.48
N VAL A 11 37.51 51.20 13.42
CA VAL A 11 37.72 51.65 12.02
C VAL A 11 38.49 50.46 11.35
N ASP A 12 38.11 49.84 10.23
CA ASP A 12 38.22 50.24 8.80
C ASP A 12 39.41 49.59 8.05
N ASP A 13 39.13 49.26 6.79
CA ASP A 13 39.99 49.14 5.60
C ASP A 13 41.08 48.06 5.39
N ALA A 14 40.80 47.26 4.34
CA ALA A 14 41.55 47.17 3.07
C ALA A 14 42.70 46.16 2.86
N ALA A 15 42.64 45.62 1.63
CA ALA A 15 43.72 45.27 0.69
C ALA A 15 44.30 43.84 0.65
N ASP A 16 43.97 43.18 -0.47
CA ASP A 16 44.86 42.57 -1.48
C ASP A 16 46.01 41.62 -1.10
N LYS A 17 45.96 40.45 -1.75
CA LYS A 17 47.05 39.72 -2.45
C LYS A 17 46.42 38.47 -3.08
N VAL A 18 46.09 38.46 -4.38
CA VAL A 18 46.95 38.21 -5.56
C VAL A 18 47.79 36.94 -5.41
N ASP A 19 47.50 35.94 -6.25
CA ASP A 19 48.51 35.16 -6.98
C ASP A 19 47.86 34.64 -8.28
N ASP A 20 48.38 35.18 -9.39
CA ASP A 20 48.17 34.81 -10.79
C ASP A 20 48.84 33.46 -11.10
N VAL A 21 48.27 32.69 -12.06
CA VAL A 21 49.05 32.16 -13.19
C VAL A 21 48.14 32.09 -14.44
N GLU A 22 48.67 32.72 -15.48
CA GLU A 22 48.20 32.96 -16.85
C GLU A 22 48.05 31.68 -17.70
N ASP A 23 47.19 31.71 -18.72
CA ASP A 23 47.63 31.38 -20.09
C ASP A 23 46.72 32.08 -21.13
N GLU A 24 47.38 32.67 -22.12
CA GLU A 24 46.89 33.64 -23.08
C GLU A 24 46.26 33.01 -24.33
N GLY A 25 45.51 33.83 -25.08
CA GLY A 25 45.32 33.59 -26.50
C GLY A 25 44.06 34.20 -27.11
N GLU A 26 43.98 35.53 -27.17
CA GLU A 26 43.12 36.24 -28.13
C GLU A 26 43.86 36.40 -29.47
N ASP A 27 43.14 36.27 -30.60
CA ASP A 27 43.32 37.20 -31.72
C ASP A 27 42.20 37.11 -32.77
N VAL A 28 41.72 38.27 -33.21
CA VAL A 28 40.71 38.54 -34.25
C VAL A 28 41.19 39.81 -35.01
N PRO A 29 40.73 40.17 -36.22
CA PRO A 29 40.71 39.51 -37.54
C PRO A 29 41.44 40.36 -38.63
N LYS A 30 41.61 39.85 -39.87
CA LYS A 30 41.77 40.71 -41.07
C LYS A 30 41.12 40.14 -42.34
N ASP A 31 40.54 41.06 -43.11
CA ASP A 31 39.80 40.95 -44.38
C ASP A 31 40.58 40.41 -45.60
N GLY A 32 39.85 39.88 -46.60
CA GLY A 32 40.28 39.93 -48.02
C GLY A 32 39.97 38.74 -48.94
N ASN A 33 38.74 38.68 -49.47
CA ASN A 33 38.28 38.25 -50.82
C ASN A 33 39.06 37.22 -51.70
N GLU A 34 38.41 36.09 -52.10
CA GLU A 34 38.18 35.62 -53.50
C GLU A 34 37.58 34.18 -53.57
N ALA A 35 37.07 33.80 -54.74
CA ALA A 35 35.85 33.02 -54.94
C ALA A 35 35.94 31.48 -55.17
N SER A 36 34.85 30.80 -54.73
CA SER A 36 34.13 29.65 -55.34
C SER A 36 34.68 28.20 -55.34
N LYS A 37 33.94 27.28 -54.68
CA LYS A 37 33.41 25.98 -55.19
C LYS A 37 32.54 25.28 -54.10
N PRO A 38 31.31 24.78 -54.39
CA PRO A 38 30.44 24.22 -53.35
C PRO A 38 30.74 22.74 -53.07
N LYS A 39 31.05 22.38 -51.82
CA LYS A 39 31.03 20.99 -51.34
C LYS A 39 29.61 20.60 -50.91
N LYS A 40 29.03 19.61 -51.58
CA LYS A 40 27.71 19.01 -51.28
C LYS A 40 27.65 18.51 -49.82
N LYS A 41 26.80 19.10 -48.98
CA LYS A 41 26.38 18.55 -47.69
C LYS A 41 25.56 17.26 -47.93
N ARG A 42 26.04 16.10 -47.46
CA ARG A 42 25.24 14.86 -47.37
C ARG A 42 24.16 15.08 -46.30
N LYS A 43 22.89 15.13 -46.71
CA LYS A 43 21.75 15.10 -45.78
C LYS A 43 21.76 13.77 -45.00
N ARG A 44 21.70 13.82 -43.67
CA ARG A 44 21.39 12.64 -42.84
C ARG A 44 19.96 12.20 -43.15
N LYS A 45 19.78 10.95 -43.56
CA LYS A 45 18.47 10.35 -43.87
C LYS A 45 17.71 10.02 -42.58
N THR A 46 16.39 10.06 -42.63
CA THR A 46 15.49 9.73 -41.51
C THR A 46 15.42 8.21 -41.27
N LYS A 47 15.13 7.80 -40.03
CA LYS A 47 15.01 6.38 -39.60
C LYS A 47 14.06 5.57 -40.50
N ALA A 48 13.00 6.20 -41.01
CA ALA A 48 12.05 5.61 -41.96
C ALA A 48 12.69 5.20 -43.30
N GLN A 49 13.64 5.98 -43.83
CA GLN A 49 14.34 5.63 -45.08
C GLN A 49 15.36 4.50 -44.89
N ALA A 50 15.87 4.30 -43.67
CA ALA A 50 16.79 3.19 -43.37
C ALA A 50 16.07 1.85 -43.15
N ILE A 51 14.82 1.88 -42.71
CA ILE A 51 13.93 0.70 -42.58
C ILE A 51 13.49 0.21 -43.98
N ALA A 52 13.09 1.13 -44.87
CA ALA A 52 12.70 0.78 -46.25
C ALA A 52 13.86 0.19 -47.09
N GLU A 53 15.12 0.53 -46.77
CA GLU A 53 16.32 -0.01 -47.42
C GLU A 53 16.84 -1.32 -46.76
N GLY A 54 16.11 -1.90 -45.80
CA GLY A 54 16.46 -3.19 -45.17
C GLY A 54 17.69 -3.17 -44.26
N ARG A 55 18.16 -1.98 -43.86
CA ARG A 55 19.39 -1.81 -43.04
C ARG A 55 19.14 -1.77 -41.54
N VAL A 56 17.87 -1.66 -41.13
CA VAL A 56 17.40 -1.74 -39.74
C VAL A 56 16.21 -2.68 -39.75
N LYS A 57 16.29 -3.79 -39.01
CA LYS A 57 15.13 -4.66 -38.80
C LYS A 57 14.08 -3.86 -38.03
N GLU A 58 12.83 -3.96 -38.46
CA GLU A 58 11.69 -3.46 -37.69
C GLU A 58 11.78 -4.11 -36.30
N GLU A 59 11.88 -3.30 -35.23
CA GLU A 59 11.77 -3.81 -33.86
C GLU A 59 10.33 -4.31 -33.72
N VAL A 60 10.13 -5.60 -33.94
CA VAL A 60 8.90 -6.29 -33.62
C VAL A 60 8.69 -6.10 -32.12
N LYS A 61 7.73 -5.26 -31.73
CA LYS A 61 7.33 -5.15 -30.34
C LYS A 61 6.94 -6.56 -29.87
N PRO A 62 7.54 -7.07 -28.78
CA PRO A 62 7.17 -8.38 -28.27
C PRO A 62 5.66 -8.39 -27.99
N GLU A 63 4.98 -9.46 -28.41
CA GLU A 63 3.57 -9.64 -28.09
C GLU A 63 3.40 -9.65 -26.56
N PRO A 64 2.35 -8.99 -26.02
CA PRO A 64 2.03 -9.05 -24.60
C PRO A 64 1.97 -10.49 -24.10
N ALA A 65 2.67 -10.78 -23.00
CA ALA A 65 2.60 -12.10 -22.37
C ALA A 65 1.19 -12.32 -21.79
N THR A 66 0.78 -13.59 -21.70
CA THR A 66 -0.40 -13.98 -20.91
C THR A 66 0.02 -14.44 -19.52
N GLN A 67 -0.88 -14.33 -18.54
CA GLN A 67 -0.61 -14.83 -17.19
C GLN A 67 -0.53 -16.38 -17.19
N SER A 68 0.29 -16.93 -16.27
CA SER A 68 0.40 -18.38 -16.02
C SER A 68 -0.55 -18.83 -14.91
N GLU A 69 -0.69 -20.15 -14.72
CA GLU A 69 -1.39 -20.73 -13.56
C GLU A 69 -0.46 -21.76 -12.86
N PRO A 70 0.04 -21.50 -11.64
CA PRO A 70 -0.16 -20.31 -10.80
C PRO A 70 0.36 -19.00 -11.44
N PRO A 71 -0.17 -17.83 -11.04
CA PRO A 71 0.25 -16.54 -11.60
C PRO A 71 1.71 -16.25 -11.20
N ARG A 72 2.58 -16.14 -12.21
CA ARG A 72 4.04 -15.94 -12.04
C ARG A 72 4.65 -15.00 -13.08
N VAL A 73 3.87 -14.50 -14.03
CA VAL A 73 4.32 -13.52 -15.04
C VAL A 73 4.18 -12.12 -14.47
N GLY A 74 5.30 -11.40 -14.39
CA GLY A 74 5.36 -9.99 -13.96
C GLY A 74 4.47 -9.10 -14.82
N LEU A 75 3.72 -8.19 -14.19
CA LEU A 75 2.70 -7.39 -14.89
C LEU A 75 3.28 -6.50 -15.99
N THR A 76 4.51 -6.00 -15.87
CA THR A 76 5.11 -5.16 -16.92
C THR A 76 5.37 -5.92 -18.23
N LYS A 77 5.36 -7.26 -18.19
CA LYS A 77 5.46 -8.12 -19.39
C LYS A 77 4.11 -8.32 -20.07
N ILE A 78 3.02 -8.06 -19.36
CA ILE A 78 1.64 -8.12 -19.87
C ILE A 78 1.23 -6.71 -20.35
N PHE A 79 1.42 -5.69 -19.51
CA PHE A 79 1.13 -4.28 -19.79
C PHE A 79 2.42 -3.56 -20.22
N THR A 80 2.87 -3.83 -21.45
CA THR A 80 4.18 -3.38 -21.97
C THR A 80 4.27 -1.87 -22.25
N ASP A 81 3.13 -1.17 -22.29
CA ASP A 81 3.04 0.28 -22.41
C ASP A 81 3.11 1.01 -21.06
N GLY A 82 3.11 0.27 -19.94
CA GLY A 82 3.09 0.83 -18.59
C GLY A 82 1.72 1.41 -18.19
N VAL A 83 0.66 1.11 -18.95
CA VAL A 83 -0.72 1.50 -18.64
C VAL A 83 -1.45 0.32 -18.03
N PHE A 84 -1.71 0.39 -16.74
CA PHE A 84 -2.42 -0.64 -15.98
C PHE A 84 -3.92 -0.34 -15.91
N PRO A 85 -4.77 -1.38 -15.75
CA PRO A 85 -6.22 -1.21 -15.69
C PRO A 85 -6.65 -0.24 -14.59
N GLU A 86 -7.58 0.66 -14.92
CA GLU A 86 -8.25 1.50 -13.93
C GLU A 86 -9.14 0.65 -13.02
N GLY A 87 -9.36 1.11 -11.79
CA GLY A 87 -10.42 0.57 -10.95
C GLY A 87 -11.81 1.04 -11.37
N GLU A 88 -12.78 0.84 -10.49
CA GLU A 88 -14.13 1.37 -10.70
C GLU A 88 -14.12 2.90 -10.53
N ILE A 89 -14.54 3.61 -11.57
CA ILE A 89 -14.64 5.08 -11.58
C ILE A 89 -16.04 5.50 -11.12
N CYS A 90 -16.09 6.28 -10.04
CA CYS A 90 -17.30 6.90 -9.53
C CYS A 90 -17.21 8.42 -9.73
N GLU A 91 -18.18 9.00 -10.43
CA GLU A 91 -18.32 10.45 -10.52
C GLU A 91 -18.68 11.04 -9.15
N TYR A 92 -18.14 12.23 -8.85
CA TYR A 92 -18.62 12.98 -7.70
C TYR A 92 -20.03 13.52 -7.96
N LEU A 93 -20.86 13.53 -6.92
CA LEU A 93 -22.24 13.99 -6.98
C LEU A 93 -22.40 15.36 -6.29
N ASN A 94 -23.59 15.96 -6.44
CA ASN A 94 -24.00 17.18 -5.75
C ASN A 94 -23.03 18.35 -5.98
N ASP A 95 -22.63 19.05 -4.91
CA ASP A 95 -21.74 20.21 -4.94
C ASP A 95 -20.35 19.91 -5.53
N ASN A 96 -19.97 18.62 -5.64
CA ASN A 96 -18.71 18.19 -6.23
C ASN A 96 -18.84 17.72 -7.69
N SER A 97 -20.04 17.72 -8.29
CA SER A 97 -20.28 17.27 -9.68
C SER A 97 -19.55 18.09 -10.76
N TYR A 98 -19.19 19.35 -10.47
CA TYR A 98 -18.43 20.20 -11.40
C TYR A 98 -17.03 19.65 -11.73
N ARG A 99 -16.48 18.80 -10.85
CA ARG A 99 -15.10 18.29 -10.93
C ARG A 99 -14.82 17.48 -12.20
N THR A 100 -15.79 16.69 -12.64
CA THR A 100 -15.69 15.85 -13.84
C THR A 100 -15.37 16.66 -15.10
N THR A 101 -15.91 17.87 -15.21
CA THR A 101 -15.76 18.71 -16.40
C THR A 101 -14.81 19.89 -16.21
N SER A 102 -14.41 20.20 -14.98
CA SER A 102 -13.54 21.34 -14.68
C SER A 102 -12.19 21.24 -15.37
N ALA A 103 -11.82 22.29 -16.13
CA ALA A 103 -10.53 22.36 -16.81
C ALA A 103 -9.36 22.38 -15.83
N GLU A 104 -9.51 23.09 -14.71
CA GLU A 104 -8.51 23.14 -13.63
C GLU A 104 -8.27 21.74 -13.04
N LYS A 105 -9.35 21.01 -12.70
CA LYS A 105 -9.23 19.67 -12.10
C LYS A 105 -8.60 18.66 -13.06
N LYS A 106 -8.94 18.74 -14.35
CA LYS A 106 -8.30 17.93 -15.40
C LYS A 106 -6.81 18.24 -15.54
N GLU A 107 -6.42 19.52 -15.43
CA GLU A 107 -5.01 19.92 -15.50
C GLU A 107 -4.20 19.45 -14.29
N ILE A 108 -4.75 19.57 -13.08
CA ILE A 108 -4.13 19.00 -11.86
C ILE A 108 -3.89 17.50 -12.04
N GLU A 109 -4.88 16.79 -12.58
CA GLU A 109 -4.78 15.35 -12.79
C GLU A 109 -3.77 14.98 -13.89
N ARG A 110 -3.68 15.78 -14.95
CA ARG A 110 -2.65 15.61 -15.99
C ARG A 110 -1.25 15.74 -15.39
N LEU A 111 -1.01 16.78 -14.58
CA LEU A 111 0.27 17.00 -13.91
C LEU A 111 0.64 15.86 -12.96
N ALA A 112 -0.32 15.35 -12.17
CA ALA A 112 -0.09 14.21 -11.28
C ALA A 112 0.30 12.94 -12.06
N ASN A 113 -0.32 12.69 -13.22
CA ASN A 113 0.00 11.54 -14.06
C ASN A 113 1.36 11.65 -14.77
N GLU A 114 1.86 12.87 -15.02
CA GLU A 114 3.18 13.11 -15.60
C GLU A 114 4.32 12.94 -14.58
N ASN A 115 4.02 13.10 -13.30
CA ASN A 115 4.98 12.86 -12.23
C ASN A 115 5.15 11.34 -11.98
N PRO A 116 6.35 10.76 -12.19
CA PRO A 116 6.57 9.32 -12.03
C PRO A 116 6.33 8.76 -10.63
N ASP A 117 6.29 9.60 -9.60
CA ASP A 117 6.11 9.18 -8.21
C ASP A 117 4.65 9.38 -7.74
N GLU A 118 3.88 10.24 -8.41
CA GLU A 118 2.48 10.54 -8.08
C GLU A 118 1.49 9.86 -9.01
N THR A 119 1.92 9.48 -10.21
CA THR A 119 1.08 8.85 -11.23
C THR A 119 0.25 7.70 -10.68
N TYR A 120 -1.02 7.64 -11.09
CA TYR A 120 -1.95 6.59 -10.64
C TYR A 120 -1.56 5.21 -11.19
N GLN A 121 -0.66 5.14 -12.17
CA GLN A 121 -0.14 3.87 -12.68
C GLN A 121 0.58 3.05 -11.59
N ASN A 122 1.21 3.69 -10.61
CA ASN A 122 1.86 3.00 -9.50
C ASN A 122 0.84 2.18 -8.69
N ILE A 123 -0.25 2.81 -8.27
CA ILE A 123 -1.29 2.15 -7.47
C ILE A 123 -2.16 1.21 -8.30
N ARG A 124 -2.43 1.53 -9.58
CA ARG A 124 -3.14 0.62 -10.50
C ARG A 124 -2.36 -0.67 -10.76
N ARG A 125 -1.02 -0.59 -10.91
CA ARG A 125 -0.16 -1.78 -10.97
C ARG A 125 -0.30 -2.62 -9.70
N ALA A 126 -0.18 -2.00 -8.52
CA ALA A 126 -0.34 -2.70 -7.25
C ALA A 126 -1.71 -3.38 -7.12
N ALA A 127 -2.79 -2.69 -7.51
CA ALA A 127 -4.15 -3.22 -7.48
C ALA A 127 -4.38 -4.35 -8.49
N GLU A 128 -3.77 -4.30 -9.66
CA GLU A 128 -3.87 -5.38 -10.64
C GLU A 128 -3.14 -6.65 -10.17
N VAL A 129 -1.99 -6.50 -9.49
CA VAL A 129 -1.34 -7.63 -8.82
C VAL A 129 -2.27 -8.23 -7.78
N HIS A 130 -2.87 -7.37 -6.94
CA HIS A 130 -3.80 -7.78 -5.89
C HIS A 130 -4.97 -8.59 -6.46
N ARG A 131 -5.62 -8.10 -7.52
CA ARG A 131 -6.70 -8.80 -8.24
C ARG A 131 -6.28 -10.19 -8.72
N GLN A 132 -5.17 -10.31 -9.44
CA GLN A 132 -4.76 -11.61 -9.99
C GLN A 132 -4.36 -12.60 -8.89
N VAL A 133 -3.69 -12.12 -7.83
CA VAL A 133 -3.28 -12.96 -6.70
C VAL A 133 -4.49 -13.43 -5.91
N ARG A 134 -5.43 -12.54 -5.58
CA ARG A 134 -6.61 -12.90 -4.77
C ARG A 134 -7.57 -13.83 -5.52
N GLN A 135 -7.73 -13.65 -6.84
CA GLN A 135 -8.53 -14.56 -7.67
C GLN A 135 -7.95 -15.98 -7.63
N TYR A 136 -6.63 -16.11 -7.74
CA TYR A 136 -5.97 -17.41 -7.61
C TYR A 136 -6.08 -17.97 -6.19
N ALA A 137 -5.97 -17.12 -5.16
CA ALA A 137 -6.13 -17.52 -3.77
C ALA A 137 -7.54 -18.05 -3.48
N GLN A 138 -8.61 -17.33 -3.88
CA GLN A 138 -10.01 -17.77 -3.78
C GLN A 138 -10.23 -19.12 -4.49
N LYS A 139 -9.62 -19.29 -5.67
CA LYS A 139 -9.71 -20.55 -6.44
C LYS A 139 -9.02 -21.72 -5.74
N THR A 140 -7.95 -21.49 -4.98
CA THR A 140 -7.02 -22.56 -4.56
C THR A 140 -7.03 -22.87 -3.07
N ILE A 141 -7.26 -21.89 -2.20
CA ILE A 141 -7.28 -22.09 -0.74
C ILE A 141 -8.39 -23.08 -0.40
N ARG A 142 -8.07 -24.12 0.37
CA ARG A 142 -9.04 -25.11 0.86
C ARG A 142 -8.69 -25.56 2.28
N PRO A 143 -9.68 -26.03 3.06
CA PRO A 143 -9.44 -26.68 4.34
C PRO A 143 -8.45 -27.85 4.19
N GLY A 144 -7.60 -28.01 5.20
CA GLY A 144 -6.48 -28.96 5.20
C GLY A 144 -5.13 -28.35 4.81
N MET A 145 -5.11 -27.15 4.21
CA MET A 145 -3.87 -26.40 4.01
C MET A 145 -3.38 -25.80 5.32
N THR A 146 -2.06 -25.82 5.54
CA THR A 146 -1.43 -25.06 6.63
C THR A 146 -1.49 -23.55 6.32
N MET A 147 -1.52 -22.73 7.38
CA MET A 147 -1.49 -21.28 7.19
C MET A 147 -0.22 -20.81 6.47
N ILE A 148 0.91 -21.51 6.66
CA ILE A 148 2.18 -21.24 5.97
C ILE A 148 2.07 -21.50 4.47
N GLU A 149 1.45 -22.60 4.04
CA GLU A 149 1.22 -22.89 2.62
C GLU A 149 0.35 -21.83 1.96
N ILE A 150 -0.72 -21.38 2.65
CA ILE A 150 -1.60 -20.31 2.16
C ILE A 150 -0.83 -18.99 2.03
N ALA A 151 -0.06 -18.61 3.05
CA ALA A 151 0.75 -17.40 3.03
C ALA A 151 1.77 -17.42 1.88
N ASN A 152 2.52 -18.51 1.73
CA ASN A 152 3.50 -18.64 0.65
C ASN A 152 2.83 -18.61 -0.74
N LEU A 153 1.67 -19.25 -0.90
CA LEU A 153 0.92 -19.24 -2.15
C LEU A 153 0.58 -17.81 -2.62
N ILE A 154 0.08 -16.99 -1.70
CA ILE A 154 -0.27 -15.59 -1.96
C ILE A 154 1.00 -14.77 -2.22
N GLU A 155 1.96 -14.83 -1.31
CA GLU A 155 3.14 -13.97 -1.35
C GLU A 155 4.05 -14.26 -2.55
N ASP A 156 4.20 -15.52 -2.95
CA ASP A 156 4.97 -15.88 -4.14
C ASP A 156 4.32 -15.35 -5.43
N GLY A 157 2.98 -15.34 -5.48
CA GLY A 157 2.23 -14.68 -6.54
C GLY A 157 2.48 -13.18 -6.54
N THR A 158 2.32 -12.53 -5.39
CA THR A 158 2.53 -11.09 -5.23
C THR A 158 3.94 -10.66 -5.65
N ARG A 159 4.99 -11.32 -5.14
CA ARG A 159 6.38 -11.00 -5.48
C ARG A 159 6.69 -11.19 -6.96
N ALA A 160 6.16 -12.24 -7.58
CA ALA A 160 6.37 -12.49 -8.99
C ALA A 160 5.66 -11.45 -9.89
N LEU A 161 4.39 -11.15 -9.59
CA LEU A 161 3.56 -10.27 -10.41
C LEU A 161 3.93 -8.79 -10.27
N VAL A 162 4.26 -8.34 -9.05
CA VAL A 162 4.73 -6.97 -8.79
C VAL A 162 6.19 -6.76 -9.18
N GLU A 163 6.91 -7.85 -9.46
CA GLU A 163 8.35 -7.85 -9.72
C GLU A 163 9.09 -7.20 -8.54
N GLU A 164 9.10 -7.93 -7.41
CA GLU A 164 9.70 -7.49 -6.14
C GLU A 164 11.11 -6.92 -6.34
N ASP A 165 11.33 -5.69 -5.87
CA ASP A 165 12.61 -5.03 -5.90
C ASP A 165 13.52 -5.54 -4.77
N THR A 166 14.53 -6.32 -5.13
CA THR A 166 15.52 -6.85 -4.18
C THR A 166 16.77 -5.97 -4.05
N SER A 167 16.81 -4.78 -4.67
CA SER A 167 17.97 -3.88 -4.63
C SER A 167 18.09 -3.10 -3.32
N GLY A 168 17.03 -3.09 -2.50
CA GLY A 168 16.93 -2.28 -1.28
C GLY A 168 16.45 -0.84 -1.52
N LYS A 169 16.00 -0.51 -2.74
CA LYS A 169 15.38 0.78 -3.08
C LYS A 169 13.87 0.78 -2.87
N LEU A 170 13.27 -0.37 -2.54
CA LEU A 170 11.85 -0.56 -2.24
C LEU A 170 10.92 -0.05 -3.36
N GLN A 171 11.30 -0.25 -4.62
CA GLN A 171 10.52 0.25 -5.76
C GLN A 171 9.21 -0.52 -5.99
N SER A 172 9.16 -1.80 -5.63
CA SER A 172 7.97 -2.64 -5.73
C SER A 172 8.08 -3.84 -4.81
N GLY A 173 6.96 -4.33 -4.29
CA GLY A 173 6.97 -5.46 -3.38
C GLY A 173 5.67 -5.64 -2.62
N ILE A 174 5.75 -6.41 -1.53
CA ILE A 174 4.66 -6.63 -0.59
C ILE A 174 4.52 -5.39 0.30
N GLY A 175 3.31 -4.83 0.37
CA GLY A 175 3.01 -3.62 1.15
C GLY A 175 3.01 -3.85 2.66
N PHE A 176 2.52 -5.02 3.09
CA PHE A 176 2.50 -5.48 4.47
C PHE A 176 2.30 -7.01 4.50
N PRO A 177 2.57 -7.72 5.61
CA PRO A 177 2.48 -9.17 5.67
C PRO A 177 1.07 -9.70 5.37
N THR A 178 0.97 -10.86 4.71
CA THR A 178 -0.34 -11.45 4.38
C THR A 178 -1.10 -11.82 5.65
N GLY A 179 -2.17 -11.09 5.95
CA GLY A 179 -3.08 -11.36 7.05
C GLY A 179 -3.95 -12.56 6.73
N LEU A 180 -4.00 -13.52 7.64
CA LEU A 180 -4.73 -14.80 7.52
C LEU A 180 -5.55 -15.10 8.78
N SER A 181 -6.07 -14.05 9.43
CA SER A 181 -6.72 -14.15 10.73
C SER A 181 -7.93 -15.08 10.70
N LEU A 182 -8.02 -15.99 11.68
CA LEU A 182 -9.09 -17.00 11.78
C LEU A 182 -10.10 -16.65 12.87
N ASN A 183 -11.39 -16.88 12.59
CA ASN A 183 -12.47 -16.90 13.57
C ASN A 183 -12.58 -15.61 14.38
N SER A 184 -12.36 -15.66 15.69
CA SER A 184 -12.42 -14.48 16.57
C SER A 184 -11.23 -13.54 16.41
N CYS A 185 -10.14 -13.96 15.76
CA CYS A 185 -9.06 -13.06 15.36
C CYS A 185 -9.51 -12.24 14.16
N ALA A 186 -9.64 -10.93 14.28
CA ALA A 186 -10.08 -10.04 13.22
C ALA A 186 -8.94 -9.68 12.25
N ALA A 187 -7.77 -9.32 12.77
CA ALA A 187 -6.66 -8.76 12.00
C ALA A 187 -5.28 -9.10 12.60
N HIS A 188 -4.20 -8.81 11.87
CA HIS A 188 -2.80 -8.91 12.29
C HIS A 188 -2.27 -10.30 12.67
N TYR A 189 -2.92 -11.39 12.25
CA TYR A 189 -2.33 -12.72 12.31
C TYR A 189 -1.76 -13.13 10.96
N THR A 190 -0.49 -13.52 10.95
CA THR A 190 0.15 -14.27 9.87
C THR A 190 1.02 -15.35 10.53
N PRO A 191 1.18 -16.54 9.96
CA PRO A 191 1.95 -17.60 10.60
C PRO A 191 3.42 -17.20 10.79
N ASN A 192 3.97 -17.48 11.96
CA ASN A 192 5.42 -17.53 12.16
C ASN A 192 5.98 -18.86 11.61
N SER A 193 7.30 -19.01 11.52
CA SER A 193 7.93 -20.16 10.83
C SER A 193 7.73 -21.52 11.50
N ASN A 194 7.30 -21.55 12.76
CA ASN A 194 6.96 -22.74 13.52
C ASN A 194 5.44 -22.94 13.67
N ASP A 195 4.63 -22.16 12.95
CA ASP A 195 3.18 -22.28 12.99
C ASP A 195 2.73 -23.62 12.37
N THR A 196 1.81 -24.29 13.07
CA THR A 196 1.26 -25.60 12.68
C THR A 196 -0.26 -25.55 12.48
N VAL A 197 -0.85 -24.36 12.51
CA VAL A 197 -2.28 -24.16 12.30
C VAL A 197 -2.64 -24.62 10.89
N VAL A 198 -3.70 -25.41 10.82
CA VAL A 198 -4.30 -25.93 9.59
C VAL A 198 -5.70 -25.33 9.49
N LEU A 199 -6.01 -24.78 8.32
CA LEU A 199 -7.32 -24.25 8.00
C LEU A 199 -8.37 -25.36 8.04
N LYS A 200 -9.49 -25.13 8.72
CA LYS A 200 -10.58 -26.10 8.88
C LYS A 200 -11.82 -25.72 8.09
N GLU A 201 -12.70 -26.70 7.87
CA GLU A 201 -13.96 -26.54 7.12
C GLU A 201 -14.88 -25.47 7.74
N ASN A 202 -14.89 -25.39 9.07
CA ASN A 202 -15.75 -24.48 9.82
C ASN A 202 -15.08 -23.15 10.17
N ASP A 203 -13.86 -22.90 9.70
CA ASP A 203 -13.16 -21.64 9.92
C ASP A 203 -13.70 -20.53 9.01
N ILE A 204 -13.68 -19.31 9.54
CA ILE A 204 -13.83 -18.07 8.78
C ILE A 204 -12.49 -17.33 8.77
N MET A 205 -11.92 -17.15 7.58
CA MET A 205 -10.58 -16.61 7.41
C MET A 205 -10.61 -15.27 6.68
N LYS A 206 -10.01 -14.24 7.27
CA LYS A 206 -9.77 -12.98 6.56
C LYS A 206 -8.45 -13.13 5.82
N VAL A 207 -8.46 -12.82 4.53
CA VAL A 207 -7.28 -12.78 3.67
C VAL A 207 -7.03 -11.31 3.33
N ASP A 208 -5.95 -10.79 3.86
CA ASP A 208 -5.59 -9.38 3.78
C ASP A 208 -4.21 -9.23 3.13
N ILE A 209 -4.15 -8.52 2.00
CA ILE A 209 -3.00 -8.52 1.10
C ILE A 209 -2.59 -7.09 0.78
N GLY A 210 -1.36 -6.73 1.14
CA GLY A 210 -0.73 -5.48 0.75
C GLY A 210 0.18 -5.64 -0.44
N VAL A 211 0.04 -4.78 -1.45
CA VAL A 211 0.98 -4.67 -2.58
C VAL A 211 1.41 -3.22 -2.73
N HIS A 212 2.70 -2.94 -2.98
CA HIS A 212 3.13 -1.57 -3.24
C HIS A 212 3.99 -1.42 -4.50
N VAL A 213 3.89 -0.24 -5.10
CA VAL A 213 4.80 0.26 -6.15
C VAL A 213 5.16 1.69 -5.81
N LYS A 214 6.46 1.98 -5.70
CA LYS A 214 7.02 3.27 -5.24
C LYS A 214 6.37 3.81 -3.95
N GLY A 215 6.07 2.89 -3.04
CA GLY A 215 5.43 3.21 -1.76
C GLY A 215 3.94 3.56 -1.84
N LYS A 216 3.30 3.53 -3.02
CA LYS A 216 1.83 3.57 -3.13
C LYS A 216 1.29 2.17 -2.83
N ILE A 217 0.56 2.01 -1.73
CA ILE A 217 0.13 0.71 -1.23
C ILE A 217 -1.32 0.47 -1.63
N CYS A 218 -1.60 -0.64 -2.31
CA CYS A 218 -2.94 -1.19 -2.43
C CYS A 218 -3.18 -2.09 -1.22
N ASP A 219 -4.11 -1.65 -0.39
CA ASP A 219 -4.64 -2.33 0.79
C ASP A 219 -6.06 -2.83 0.51
N SER A 220 -6.26 -4.15 0.59
CA SER A 220 -7.55 -4.76 0.30
C SER A 220 -7.61 -6.18 0.82
N ALA A 221 -8.78 -6.52 1.34
CA ALA A 221 -9.03 -7.76 2.05
C ALA A 221 -10.40 -8.33 1.69
N PHE A 222 -10.51 -9.65 1.85
CA PHE A 222 -11.75 -10.39 1.69
C PHE A 222 -11.81 -11.53 2.69
N THR A 223 -13.02 -12.03 2.96
CA THR A 223 -13.20 -13.19 3.84
C THR A 223 -13.51 -14.45 3.04
N VAL A 224 -12.89 -15.56 3.44
CA VAL A 224 -13.12 -16.91 2.91
C VAL A 224 -13.79 -17.77 3.98
N HIS A 225 -14.79 -18.54 3.57
CA HIS A 225 -15.54 -19.49 4.38
C HIS A 225 -16.07 -20.64 3.53
N TRP A 226 -16.35 -21.79 4.15
CA TRP A 226 -17.00 -22.95 3.50
C TRP A 226 -18.35 -23.29 4.11
N ASP A 227 -18.53 -23.01 5.41
CA ASP A 227 -19.85 -23.15 6.04
C ASP A 227 -20.78 -21.99 5.66
N ARG A 228 -21.79 -22.32 4.86
CA ARG A 228 -22.81 -21.38 4.35
C ARG A 228 -23.63 -20.70 5.45
N ASN A 229 -23.60 -21.19 6.69
CA ASN A 229 -24.21 -20.48 7.83
C ASN A 229 -23.59 -19.09 8.04
N TYR A 230 -22.37 -18.85 7.54
CA TYR A 230 -21.73 -17.54 7.60
C TYR A 230 -22.07 -16.62 6.42
N ASP A 231 -22.79 -17.08 5.38
CA ASP A 231 -23.19 -16.26 4.22
C ASP A 231 -23.83 -14.91 4.64
N PRO A 232 -24.74 -14.84 5.66
CA PRO A 232 -25.30 -13.57 6.12
C PRO A 232 -24.28 -12.63 6.76
N LEU A 233 -23.31 -13.16 7.53
CA LEU A 233 -22.23 -12.36 8.13
C LEU A 233 -21.34 -11.77 7.03
N ILE A 234 -20.95 -12.58 6.05
CA ILE A 234 -20.13 -12.14 4.90
C ILE A 234 -20.86 -11.04 4.13
N LYS A 235 -22.16 -11.23 3.87
CA LYS A 235 -22.99 -10.24 3.18
C LYS A 235 -23.06 -8.92 3.96
N ALA A 236 -23.32 -8.98 5.26
CA ALA A 236 -23.40 -7.79 6.12
C ALA A 236 -22.12 -6.95 6.03
N VAL A 237 -20.95 -7.60 6.18
CA VAL A 237 -19.66 -6.90 6.12
C VAL A 237 -19.36 -6.36 4.72
N LYS A 238 -19.63 -7.13 3.66
CA LYS A 238 -19.43 -6.68 2.29
C LYS A 238 -20.29 -5.45 1.96
N GLU A 239 -21.56 -5.46 2.35
CA GLU A 239 -22.46 -4.32 2.12
C GLU A 239 -22.10 -3.11 2.98
N ALA A 240 -21.66 -3.32 4.22
CA ALA A 240 -21.17 -2.25 5.09
C ALA A 240 -19.89 -1.61 4.50
N THR A 241 -18.92 -2.39 4.02
CA THR A 241 -17.73 -1.87 3.32
C THR A 241 -18.13 -1.09 2.06
N ASN A 242 -19.00 -1.65 1.22
CA ASN A 242 -19.46 -0.95 0.01
C ASN A 242 -20.23 0.34 0.33
N THR A 243 -20.95 0.37 1.45
CA THR A 243 -21.56 1.60 1.98
C THR A 243 -20.50 2.61 2.36
N GLY A 244 -19.49 2.23 3.13
CA GLY A 244 -18.37 3.11 3.47
C GLY A 244 -17.67 3.69 2.24
N VAL A 245 -17.36 2.83 1.26
CA VAL A 245 -16.76 3.25 -0.02
C VAL A 245 -17.68 4.19 -0.78
N ARG A 246 -18.98 3.93 -0.82
CA ARG A 246 -19.98 4.77 -1.51
C ARG A 246 -20.08 6.15 -0.88
N GLU A 247 -20.14 6.22 0.46
CA GLU A 247 -20.24 7.46 1.22
C GLU A 247 -18.94 8.27 1.26
N ALA A 248 -17.78 7.63 1.06
CA ALA A 248 -16.50 8.32 1.01
C ALA A 248 -16.41 9.31 -0.17
N GLY A 249 -15.79 10.46 0.06
CA GLY A 249 -15.64 11.51 -0.96
C GLY A 249 -14.94 12.74 -0.41
N ILE A 250 -14.46 13.61 -1.30
CA ILE A 250 -13.86 14.89 -0.90
C ILE A 250 -14.87 15.71 -0.09
N ASP A 251 -14.41 16.32 1.00
CA ASP A 251 -15.15 17.10 1.99
C ASP A 251 -16.11 16.32 2.90
N VAL A 252 -16.19 15.00 2.74
CA VAL A 252 -17.00 14.12 3.62
C VAL A 252 -16.30 13.94 4.96
N ARG A 253 -17.07 14.02 6.05
CA ARG A 253 -16.59 13.77 7.40
C ARG A 253 -16.48 12.27 7.67
N VAL A 254 -15.36 11.85 8.26
CA VAL A 254 -15.12 10.43 8.56
C VAL A 254 -16.14 9.87 9.57
N GLY A 255 -16.64 10.68 10.51
CA GLY A 255 -17.68 10.26 11.45
C GLY A 255 -19.03 9.93 10.81
N ASP A 256 -19.39 10.59 9.70
CA ASP A 256 -20.64 10.32 8.97
C ASP A 256 -20.53 8.99 8.21
N ILE A 257 -19.36 8.69 7.64
CA ILE A 257 -19.07 7.40 7.00
C ILE A 257 -19.22 6.28 8.04
N GLY A 258 -18.65 6.44 9.23
CA GLY A 258 -18.78 5.45 10.31
C GLY A 258 -20.22 5.22 10.77
N ALA A 259 -21.05 6.27 10.79
CA ALA A 259 -22.47 6.13 11.11
C ALA A 259 -23.22 5.32 10.04
N ALA A 260 -22.97 5.58 8.75
CA ALA A 260 -23.60 4.86 7.64
C ALA A 260 -23.15 3.40 7.58
N ILE A 261 -21.85 3.12 7.80
CA ILE A 261 -21.31 1.76 7.91
C ILE A 261 -22.01 1.00 9.04
N GLN A 262 -22.13 1.61 10.22
CA GLN A 262 -22.74 0.98 11.37
C GLN A 262 -24.21 0.64 11.13
N GLU A 263 -24.98 1.58 10.56
CA GLU A 263 -26.39 1.40 10.25
C GLU A 263 -26.61 0.18 9.35
N VAL A 264 -25.82 0.06 8.28
CA VAL A 264 -25.91 -1.09 7.37
C VAL A 264 -25.45 -2.36 8.05
N MET A 265 -24.30 -2.38 8.72
CA MET A 265 -23.76 -3.56 9.40
C MET A 265 -24.75 -4.14 10.42
N GLU A 266 -25.28 -3.28 11.30
CA GLU A 266 -26.13 -3.66 12.43
C GLU A 266 -27.61 -3.90 12.03
N SER A 267 -27.95 -3.72 10.75
CA SER A 267 -29.25 -4.13 10.19
C SER A 267 -29.35 -5.64 9.92
N TYR A 268 -28.24 -6.37 10.02
CA TYR A 268 -28.14 -7.79 9.75
C TYR A 268 -28.11 -8.65 11.02
N GLU A 269 -28.60 -9.88 10.90
CA GLU A 269 -28.43 -10.95 11.87
C GLU A 269 -27.87 -12.22 11.20
N VAL A 270 -27.17 -13.04 11.97
CA VAL A 270 -26.58 -14.30 11.51
C VAL A 270 -26.80 -15.41 12.53
N THR A 271 -27.12 -16.61 12.05
CA THR A 271 -27.29 -17.80 12.90
C THR A 271 -26.05 -18.67 12.83
N VAL A 272 -25.35 -18.82 13.95
CA VAL A 272 -24.08 -19.56 14.04
C VAL A 272 -24.30 -20.88 14.78
N PRO A 273 -23.92 -22.04 14.19
CA PRO A 273 -23.94 -23.32 14.88
C PRO A 273 -23.00 -23.34 16.08
N HIS A 274 -23.38 -24.08 17.12
CA HIS A 274 -22.48 -24.32 18.24
C HIS A 274 -21.31 -25.22 17.82
N THR A 275 -20.08 -24.75 17.99
CA THR A 275 -18.85 -25.48 17.62
C THR A 275 -18.15 -26.13 18.82
N ASP A 276 -18.69 -25.97 20.03
CA ASP A 276 -18.18 -26.50 21.29
C ASP A 276 -18.83 -27.83 21.71
N GLY A 277 -19.49 -28.52 20.78
CA GLY A 277 -20.18 -29.79 21.02
C GLY A 277 -21.57 -29.65 21.61
N ARG A 278 -22.05 -28.43 21.89
CA ARG A 278 -23.47 -28.21 22.20
C ARG A 278 -24.32 -28.42 20.95
N VAL A 279 -25.53 -28.94 21.13
CA VAL A 279 -26.52 -29.06 20.05
C VAL A 279 -27.16 -27.68 19.81
N GLY A 280 -27.45 -27.35 18.56
CA GLY A 280 -28.19 -26.15 18.16
C GLY A 280 -27.33 -25.02 17.61
N SER A 281 -27.92 -23.84 17.53
CA SER A 281 -27.34 -22.62 16.98
C SER A 281 -27.80 -21.41 17.78
N THR A 282 -27.06 -20.31 17.68
CA THR A 282 -27.45 -19.02 18.27
C THR A 282 -27.50 -17.96 17.18
N THR A 283 -28.56 -17.15 17.18
CA THR A 283 -28.70 -15.99 16.29
C THR A 283 -28.12 -14.76 16.97
N TYR A 284 -27.28 -14.03 16.25
CA TYR A 284 -26.59 -12.84 16.71
C TYR A 284 -26.93 -11.66 15.78
N PRO A 285 -27.22 -10.46 16.32
CA PRO A 285 -27.08 -9.25 15.53
C PRO A 285 -25.59 -9.09 15.15
N VAL A 286 -25.31 -8.74 13.91
CA VAL A 286 -23.94 -8.46 13.48
C VAL A 286 -23.52 -7.12 14.08
N LYS A 287 -22.35 -7.07 14.73
CA LYS A 287 -21.81 -5.84 15.32
C LYS A 287 -20.58 -5.38 14.56
N ALA A 288 -20.48 -4.09 14.29
CA ALA A 288 -19.21 -3.50 13.85
C ALA A 288 -18.17 -3.58 14.98
N ILE A 289 -16.92 -3.91 14.66
CA ILE A 289 -15.82 -3.89 15.64
C ILE A 289 -15.38 -2.44 15.88
N GLY A 290 -16.02 -1.76 16.83
CA GLY A 290 -15.92 -0.30 17.00
C GLY A 290 -14.57 0.27 17.46
N ASN A 291 -13.54 -0.56 17.63
CA ASN A 291 -12.15 -0.12 17.85
C ASN A 291 -11.18 -0.57 16.74
N LEU A 292 -11.71 -0.94 15.58
CA LEU A 292 -11.00 -1.00 14.31
C LEU A 292 -11.55 0.09 13.39
N THR A 293 -10.74 0.53 12.43
CA THR A 293 -11.05 1.68 11.56
C THR A 293 -10.33 1.49 10.23
N GLY A 294 -10.94 1.93 9.13
CA GLY A 294 -10.16 2.21 7.92
C GLY A 294 -9.20 3.39 8.14
N HIS A 295 -8.45 3.76 7.13
CA HIS A 295 -7.41 4.78 7.27
C HIS A 295 -6.99 5.42 5.95
N ASN A 296 -6.42 6.62 5.99
CA ASN A 296 -5.68 7.12 4.84
C ASN A 296 -4.34 6.38 4.73
N ILE A 297 -3.77 6.35 3.52
CA ILE A 297 -2.49 5.73 3.25
C ILE A 297 -1.52 6.81 2.74
N ALA A 298 -0.29 6.79 3.23
CA ALA A 298 0.78 7.70 2.80
C ALA A 298 1.90 6.90 2.10
N PRO A 299 2.78 7.56 1.30
CA PRO A 299 3.89 6.87 0.66
C PRO A 299 4.75 6.08 1.69
N TYR A 300 4.90 4.77 1.47
CA TYR A 300 5.62 3.84 2.34
C TYR A 300 5.10 3.75 3.78
N ARG A 301 3.87 4.18 4.03
CA ARG A 301 3.27 4.20 5.36
C ARG A 301 1.79 3.84 5.28
N ILE A 302 1.46 2.64 5.75
CA ILE A 302 0.10 2.07 5.65
C ILE A 302 -0.95 2.94 6.36
N HIS A 303 -0.63 3.45 7.56
CA HIS A 303 -1.48 4.39 8.29
C HIS A 303 -0.96 5.83 8.15
N GLY A 304 -1.60 6.62 7.28
CA GLY A 304 -1.21 8.00 6.95
C GLY A 304 -1.51 9.03 8.06
N GLY A 305 -2.39 8.71 9.01
CA GLY A 305 -2.70 9.52 10.19
C GLY A 305 -4.18 9.82 10.40
N LYS A 306 -5.02 9.75 9.36
CA LYS A 306 -6.49 9.85 9.45
C LYS A 306 -7.09 8.45 9.59
N SER A 307 -8.04 8.29 10.49
CA SER A 307 -8.79 7.04 10.69
C SER A 307 -10.23 7.21 10.20
N VAL A 308 -10.78 6.19 9.57
CA VAL A 308 -12.17 6.13 9.12
C VAL A 308 -12.93 5.20 10.07
N PRO A 309 -13.72 5.73 11.02
CA PRO A 309 -14.44 4.90 11.96
C PRO A 309 -15.47 4.02 11.22
N ILE A 310 -15.75 2.84 11.78
CA ILE A 310 -16.79 1.92 11.28
C ILE A 310 -18.03 1.89 12.19
N VAL A 311 -18.02 2.77 13.18
CA VAL A 311 -19.14 3.06 14.09
C VAL A 311 -19.39 4.56 14.10
N LYS A 312 -20.60 4.97 14.48
CA LYS A 312 -20.92 6.38 14.67
C LYS A 312 -19.89 7.03 15.59
N SER A 313 -19.26 8.09 15.10
CA SER A 313 -18.24 8.86 15.81
C SER A 313 -18.54 10.35 15.73
N HIS A 314 -18.00 11.12 16.67
CA HIS A 314 -18.03 12.59 16.63
C HIS A 314 -16.84 13.18 15.86
N ASP A 315 -15.98 12.34 15.29
CA ASP A 315 -14.84 12.77 14.47
C ASP A 315 -15.31 13.61 13.27
N GLN A 316 -14.79 14.84 13.21
CA GLN A 316 -15.15 15.84 12.19
C GLN A 316 -14.07 15.98 11.11
N ASP A 317 -13.00 15.18 11.16
CA ASP A 317 -11.98 15.18 10.11
C ASP A 317 -12.62 14.88 8.76
N LYS A 318 -12.15 15.61 7.74
CA LYS A 318 -12.65 15.48 6.37
C LYS A 318 -11.63 14.78 5.49
N MET A 319 -12.17 14.04 4.53
CA MET A 319 -11.39 13.50 3.41
C MET A 319 -11.07 14.62 2.42
N GLU A 320 -9.82 14.67 1.95
CA GLU A 320 -9.31 15.75 1.11
C GLU A 320 -8.94 15.27 -0.31
N GLU A 321 -8.92 16.19 -1.27
CA GLU A 321 -8.47 15.92 -2.64
C GLU A 321 -7.02 15.43 -2.66
N GLY A 322 -6.74 14.38 -3.44
CA GLY A 322 -5.41 13.80 -3.59
C GLY A 322 -5.05 12.76 -2.52
N GLU A 323 -5.82 12.67 -1.43
CA GLU A 323 -5.69 11.57 -0.49
C GLU A 323 -6.19 10.25 -1.10
N TYR A 324 -5.71 9.15 -0.54
CA TYR A 324 -6.28 7.85 -0.80
C TYR A 324 -6.34 7.06 0.50
N PHE A 325 -7.31 6.16 0.55
CA PHE A 325 -7.74 5.53 1.79
C PHE A 325 -8.01 4.05 1.55
N ALA A 326 -7.88 3.27 2.61
CA ALA A 326 -8.48 1.97 2.76
C ALA A 326 -9.81 2.14 3.53
N ILE A 327 -10.94 1.76 2.93
CA ILE A 327 -12.16 1.48 3.69
C ILE A 327 -12.19 -0.01 3.95
N GLU A 328 -11.94 -0.36 5.20
CA GLU A 328 -12.17 -1.69 5.75
C GLU A 328 -13.31 -1.64 6.77
N THR A 329 -14.09 -2.72 6.83
CA THR A 329 -15.06 -2.91 7.90
C THR A 329 -14.96 -4.31 8.45
N PHE A 330 -15.26 -4.44 9.74
CA PHE A 330 -15.20 -5.70 10.46
C PHE A 330 -16.52 -5.96 11.16
N GLY A 331 -17.19 -7.04 10.80
CA GLY A 331 -18.39 -7.53 11.48
C GLY A 331 -18.04 -8.66 12.44
N SER A 332 -18.72 -8.71 13.58
CA SER A 332 -18.49 -9.70 14.63
C SER A 332 -19.80 -10.20 15.23
N THR A 333 -19.84 -11.49 15.58
CA THR A 333 -20.88 -12.08 16.44
C THR A 333 -20.57 -11.96 17.93
N GLY A 334 -19.40 -11.41 18.27
CA GLY A 334 -18.92 -11.28 19.64
C GLY A 334 -19.31 -9.97 20.32
N ARG A 335 -18.31 -9.35 20.95
CA ARG A 335 -18.47 -8.12 21.72
C ARG A 335 -18.44 -6.88 20.83
N GLY A 336 -18.01 -7.00 19.57
CA GLY A 336 -17.83 -5.87 18.66
C GLY A 336 -16.62 -5.01 19.05
N ARG A 337 -15.63 -5.62 19.71
CA ARG A 337 -14.36 -4.97 20.10
C ARG A 337 -13.25 -6.00 20.16
N VAL A 338 -12.07 -5.63 19.66
CA VAL A 338 -10.86 -6.46 19.71
C VAL A 338 -9.94 -6.08 20.84
N VAL A 339 -9.14 -7.05 21.29
CA VAL A 339 -8.00 -6.88 22.20
C VAL A 339 -6.80 -7.58 21.59
N GLU A 340 -5.60 -7.07 21.87
CA GLU A 340 -4.36 -7.72 21.47
C GLU A 340 -4.19 -9.06 22.18
N SER A 341 -3.90 -10.12 21.43
CA SER A 341 -3.63 -11.45 21.98
C SER A 341 -2.89 -12.34 20.98
N GLY A 342 -2.29 -13.42 21.47
CA GLY A 342 -1.54 -14.37 20.64
C GLY A 342 -0.09 -13.96 20.40
N GLU A 343 0.60 -14.74 19.57
CA GLU A 343 2.00 -14.48 19.25
C GLU A 343 2.12 -13.37 18.20
N VAL A 344 2.96 -12.36 18.48
CA VAL A 344 3.26 -11.28 17.55
C VAL A 344 3.97 -11.82 16.31
N SER A 345 3.47 -11.43 15.15
CA SER A 345 4.06 -11.73 13.84
C SER A 345 4.40 -10.48 13.04
N HIS A 346 3.62 -9.39 13.19
CA HIS A 346 3.75 -8.15 12.41
C HIS A 346 4.57 -7.09 13.16
N TYR A 347 5.43 -6.39 12.42
CA TYR A 347 6.30 -5.34 12.91
C TYR A 347 6.43 -4.23 11.87
N ALA A 348 6.69 -2.99 12.30
CA ALA A 348 7.08 -1.91 11.39
C ALA A 348 8.10 -1.00 12.06
N LEU A 349 8.97 -0.36 11.28
CA LEU A 349 9.88 0.65 11.80
C LEU A 349 9.08 1.90 12.20
N ASN A 350 9.35 2.47 13.38
CA ASN A 350 8.77 3.74 13.79
C ASN A 350 9.48 4.90 13.07
N PRO A 351 8.81 5.64 12.17
CA PRO A 351 9.43 6.73 11.43
C PRO A 351 9.77 7.95 12.32
N GLY A 352 9.18 8.02 13.53
CA GLY A 352 9.41 9.11 14.47
C GLY A 352 10.77 9.07 15.18
N ILE A 353 11.42 7.90 15.25
CA ILE A 353 12.69 7.72 15.97
C ILE A 353 13.86 7.76 14.99
N LYS A 354 14.59 8.88 14.99
CA LYS A 354 15.80 9.08 14.18
C LYS A 354 17.05 8.83 15.03
N ASN A 355 17.99 8.05 14.50
CA ASN A 355 19.30 7.76 15.13
C ASN A 355 19.22 7.24 16.58
N PRO A 356 18.57 6.09 16.82
CA PRO A 356 18.42 5.58 18.17
C PRO A 356 19.78 5.20 18.81
N PRO A 357 20.01 5.49 20.10
CA PRO A 357 21.26 5.20 20.79
C PRO A 357 21.36 3.71 21.17
N LEU A 358 21.58 2.84 20.18
CA LEU A 358 21.68 1.40 20.37
C LEU A 358 23.04 0.98 20.96
N ARG A 359 23.02 0.27 22.10
CA ARG A 359 24.24 -0.32 22.70
C ARG A 359 24.58 -1.70 22.13
N LEU A 360 23.55 -2.52 21.88
CA LEU A 360 23.71 -3.91 21.44
C LEU A 360 24.06 -3.98 19.94
N GLU A 361 25.21 -4.59 19.61
CA GLU A 361 25.69 -4.65 18.22
C GLU A 361 24.79 -5.49 17.30
N THR A 362 24.18 -6.56 17.84
CA THR A 362 23.19 -7.35 17.10
C THR A 362 21.92 -6.56 16.80
N ALA A 363 21.49 -5.64 17.69
CA ALA A 363 20.37 -4.74 17.43
C ALA A 363 20.70 -3.70 16.35
N LYS A 364 21.93 -3.15 16.33
CA LYS A 364 22.37 -2.25 15.25
C LYS A 364 22.37 -2.95 13.90
N THR A 365 22.90 -4.18 13.87
CA THR A 365 22.95 -4.99 12.63
C THR A 365 21.53 -5.30 12.14
N LEU A 366 20.64 -5.72 13.05
CA LEU A 366 19.24 -5.99 12.71
C LEU A 366 18.52 -4.73 12.20
N LEU A 367 18.71 -3.58 12.83
CA LEU A 367 18.10 -2.31 12.39
C LEU A 367 18.53 -1.95 10.96
N LYS A 368 19.82 -2.12 10.62
CA LYS A 368 20.31 -1.90 9.24
C LYS A 368 19.63 -2.85 8.24
N THR A 369 19.44 -4.12 8.62
CA THR A 369 18.72 -5.09 7.79
C THR A 369 17.26 -4.66 7.59
N ILE A 370 16.57 -4.23 8.65
CA ILE A 370 15.17 -3.76 8.58
C ILE A 370 15.08 -2.53 7.66
N GLN A 371 15.94 -1.54 7.86
CA GLN A 371 15.96 -0.32 7.04
C GLN A 371 16.21 -0.60 5.56
N LYS A 372 17.13 -1.53 5.25
CA LYS A 372 17.47 -1.91 3.88
C LYS A 372 16.33 -2.65 3.17
N ASN A 373 15.67 -3.57 3.86
CA ASN A 373 14.73 -4.50 3.22
C ASN A 373 13.26 -4.07 3.33
N PHE A 374 12.91 -3.26 4.32
CA PHE A 374 11.51 -2.90 4.60
C PHE A 374 11.30 -1.39 4.73
N GLY A 375 12.33 -0.64 5.16
CA GLY A 375 12.17 0.79 5.45
C GLY A 375 11.09 0.97 6.53
N THR A 376 10.03 1.73 6.21
CA THR A 376 8.86 1.95 7.07
C THR A 376 7.67 1.05 6.74
N LEU A 377 7.76 0.21 5.69
CA LEU A 377 6.71 -0.74 5.37
C LEU A 377 6.63 -1.82 6.47
N PRO A 378 5.41 -2.27 6.84
CA PRO A 378 5.25 -3.40 7.74
C PRO A 378 5.87 -4.69 7.18
N TRP A 379 6.38 -5.53 8.06
CA TRP A 379 7.03 -6.81 7.76
C TRP A 379 6.72 -7.84 8.86
N CYS A 380 6.99 -9.11 8.58
CA CYS A 380 6.82 -10.19 9.56
C CYS A 380 8.09 -11.02 9.75
N ARG A 381 8.11 -11.86 10.78
CA ARG A 381 9.25 -12.74 11.10
C ARG A 381 9.70 -13.59 9.91
N ARG A 382 8.77 -14.18 9.15
CA ARG A 382 9.08 -14.96 7.94
C ARG A 382 9.81 -14.14 6.87
N TYR A 383 9.45 -12.85 6.73
CA TYR A 383 10.10 -11.98 5.73
C TYR A 383 11.53 -11.64 6.15
N LEU A 384 11.73 -11.36 7.44
CA LEU A 384 13.06 -11.13 8.00
C LEU A 384 13.96 -12.38 7.84
N GLU A 385 13.41 -13.57 8.04
CA GLU A 385 14.13 -14.83 7.82
C GLU A 385 14.49 -15.06 6.35
N ARG A 386 13.61 -14.68 5.41
CA ARG A 386 13.89 -14.74 3.96
C ARG A 386 15.08 -13.86 3.55
N THR A 387 15.44 -12.84 4.34
CA THR A 387 16.68 -12.07 4.10
C THR A 387 17.95 -12.79 4.55
N GLY A 388 17.84 -14.03 5.05
CA GLY A 388 18.93 -14.80 5.66
C GLY A 388 19.19 -14.45 7.14
N THR A 389 18.33 -13.63 7.76
CA THR A 389 18.48 -13.25 9.17
C THR A 389 18.07 -14.41 10.08
N SER A 390 18.89 -14.72 11.09
CA SER A 390 18.61 -15.78 12.07
C SER A 390 18.97 -15.33 13.49
N ARG A 391 18.47 -16.05 14.51
CA ARG A 391 18.73 -15.77 15.95
C ARG A 391 18.49 -14.30 16.34
N TYR A 392 17.48 -13.68 15.76
CA TYR A 392 17.25 -12.23 15.84
C TYR A 392 16.32 -11.80 16.98
N LEU A 393 15.58 -12.72 17.61
CA LEU A 393 14.52 -12.39 18.57
C LEU A 393 15.00 -11.51 19.74
N LEU A 394 16.20 -11.76 20.29
CA LEU A 394 16.75 -10.92 21.35
C LEU A 394 17.01 -9.47 20.88
N ALA A 395 17.57 -9.33 19.67
CA ALA A 395 17.82 -8.03 19.06
C ALA A 395 16.51 -7.33 18.71
N LEU A 396 15.52 -8.06 18.19
CA LEU A 396 14.20 -7.53 17.86
C LEU A 396 13.47 -7.04 19.11
N ASN A 397 13.44 -7.83 20.18
CA ASN A 397 12.86 -7.42 21.46
C ASN A 397 13.54 -6.15 22.02
N SER A 398 14.86 -6.02 21.84
CA SER A 398 15.57 -4.79 22.22
C SER A 398 15.13 -3.58 21.40
N LEU A 399 14.85 -3.73 20.09
CA LEU A 399 14.34 -2.65 19.25
C LEU A 399 12.89 -2.27 19.61
N VAL A 400 12.05 -3.27 19.91
CA VAL A 400 10.66 -3.08 20.33
C VAL A 400 10.57 -2.38 21.69
N ASN A 401 11.34 -2.83 22.69
CA ASN A 401 11.38 -2.19 24.02
C ASN A 401 11.89 -0.75 24.00
N GLN A 402 12.53 -0.32 22.91
CA GLN A 402 13.00 1.05 22.70
C GLN A 402 12.09 1.83 21.73
N GLU A 403 10.94 1.26 21.34
CA GLU A 403 9.94 1.85 20.43
C GLU A 403 10.46 2.17 19.02
N ILE A 404 11.66 1.67 18.68
CA ILE A 404 12.29 1.85 17.36
C ILE A 404 11.54 1.03 16.31
N VAL A 405 11.11 -0.17 16.71
CA VAL A 405 10.24 -1.04 15.93
C VAL A 405 8.95 -1.18 16.73
N GLN A 406 7.82 -0.94 16.09
CA GLN A 406 6.51 -1.22 16.66
C GLN A 406 6.13 -2.66 16.35
N ASP A 407 5.65 -3.40 17.35
CA ASP A 407 4.94 -4.66 17.14
C ASP A 407 3.43 -4.43 16.97
N TYR A 408 2.81 -5.28 16.16
CA TYR A 408 1.37 -5.30 15.93
C TYR A 408 0.85 -6.71 16.25
N PRO A 409 0.43 -6.96 17.50
CA PRO A 409 -0.13 -8.25 17.89
C PRO A 409 -1.43 -8.56 17.13
N PRO A 410 -1.80 -9.84 16.96
CA PRO A 410 -3.10 -10.21 16.46
C PRO A 410 -4.24 -9.63 17.31
N LEU A 411 -5.35 -9.27 16.66
CA LEU A 411 -6.46 -8.56 17.28
C LEU A 411 -7.68 -9.48 17.40
N TYR A 412 -8.05 -9.86 18.62
CA TYR A 412 -9.10 -10.84 18.89
C TYR A 412 -10.35 -10.24 19.53
N ASP A 413 -11.53 -10.57 19.02
CA ASP A 413 -12.81 -10.42 19.73
C ASP A 413 -12.97 -11.56 20.76
N ALA A 414 -14.18 -11.80 21.29
CA ALA A 414 -14.48 -12.74 22.34
C ALA A 414 -14.21 -14.18 21.86
N PRO A 415 -13.67 -15.06 22.71
CA PRO A 415 -13.49 -16.46 22.36
C PRO A 415 -14.80 -17.09 21.83
N GLY A 416 -14.71 -17.82 20.72
CA GLY A 416 -15.84 -18.47 20.07
C GLY A 416 -16.68 -17.56 19.16
N SER A 417 -16.42 -16.25 19.11
CA SER A 417 -17.05 -15.36 18.13
C SER A 417 -16.47 -15.57 16.73
N MET A 418 -17.22 -15.12 15.73
CA MET A 418 -16.84 -15.14 14.32
C MET A 418 -16.70 -13.71 13.82
N THR A 419 -15.60 -13.42 13.14
CA THR A 419 -15.33 -12.10 12.54
C THR A 419 -15.10 -12.23 11.04
N ALA A 420 -15.56 -11.23 10.29
CA ALA A 420 -15.38 -11.10 8.85
C ALA A 420 -14.89 -9.68 8.50
N GLN A 421 -14.16 -9.55 7.40
CA GLN A 421 -13.60 -8.31 6.86
C GLN A 421 -13.82 -8.24 5.34
N PHE A 422 -14.09 -7.03 4.86
CA PHE A 422 -13.92 -6.65 3.46
C PHE A 422 -13.30 -5.27 3.40
N GLU A 423 -12.48 -5.04 2.39
CA GLU A 423 -11.76 -3.78 2.25
C GLU A 423 -11.44 -3.41 0.82
N HIS A 424 -11.50 -2.10 0.53
CA HIS A 424 -10.98 -1.54 -0.71
C HIS A 424 -10.09 -0.32 -0.48
N THR A 425 -9.04 -0.23 -1.29
CA THR A 425 -8.34 1.03 -1.52
C THR A 425 -9.08 1.85 -2.57
N PHE A 426 -9.24 3.15 -2.31
CA PHE A 426 -9.77 4.11 -3.29
C PHE A 426 -8.99 5.43 -3.26
N LEU A 427 -8.97 6.10 -4.42
CA LEU A 427 -8.31 7.37 -4.66
C LEU A 427 -9.34 8.49 -4.73
N LEU A 428 -9.10 9.60 -4.02
CA LEU A 428 -9.86 10.84 -4.19
C LEU A 428 -9.17 11.72 -5.24
N ARG A 429 -9.29 11.33 -6.51
CA ARG A 429 -8.71 12.08 -7.63
C ARG A 429 -9.41 13.43 -7.77
N PRO A 430 -8.75 14.43 -8.40
CA PRO A 430 -9.35 15.74 -8.64
C PRO A 430 -10.68 15.67 -9.39
N THR A 431 -10.81 14.76 -10.37
CA THR A 431 -11.99 14.67 -11.24
C THR A 431 -13.00 13.59 -10.86
N CYS A 432 -12.59 12.55 -10.12
CA CYS A 432 -13.45 11.42 -9.73
C CYS A 432 -12.97 10.72 -8.46
N LYS A 433 -13.77 9.78 -7.95
CA LYS A 433 -13.30 8.75 -7.01
C LYS A 433 -12.99 7.49 -7.80
N GLU A 434 -11.83 6.87 -7.58
CA GLU A 434 -11.46 5.59 -8.21
C GLU A 434 -11.30 4.51 -7.14
N ILE A 435 -12.15 3.49 -7.15
CA ILE A 435 -12.02 2.31 -6.28
C ILE A 435 -11.00 1.38 -6.93
N VAL A 436 -9.72 1.72 -6.76
CA VAL A 436 -8.61 1.15 -7.55
C VAL A 436 -8.47 -0.36 -7.36
N SER A 437 -8.81 -0.89 -6.17
CA SER A 437 -8.74 -2.33 -5.88
C SER A 437 -10.00 -3.12 -6.25
N ARG A 438 -11.06 -2.48 -6.76
CA ARG A 438 -12.26 -3.17 -7.23
C ARG A 438 -11.90 -4.20 -8.30
N GLY A 439 -12.59 -5.34 -8.29
CA GLY A 439 -12.53 -6.37 -9.32
C GLY A 439 -13.88 -7.06 -9.47
N ASP A 440 -13.95 -8.06 -10.35
CA ASP A 440 -15.19 -8.80 -10.63
C ASP A 440 -15.70 -9.64 -9.45
N ASP A 441 -14.86 -9.84 -8.43
CA ASP A 441 -15.10 -10.70 -7.28
C ASP A 441 -15.77 -10.00 -6.08
N TYR A 442 -15.36 -8.79 -5.73
CA TYR A 442 -16.01 -8.05 -4.63
C TYR A 442 -16.01 -6.54 -4.69
#